data_AF-A0A9W9K9V4-F1
#
_entry.id   AF-A0A9W9K9V4-F1
#
_cell.length_a   1.000
_cell.length_b   1.000
_cell.length_c   1.000
_cell.angle_alpha   90.00
_cell.angle_beta   90.00
_cell.angle_gamma   90.00
#
_symmetry.space_group_name_H-M   'P 1'
#
loop_
_entity.id
_entity.type
_entity.pdbx_description
1 polymer ?
#
loop_
_entity_poly.entity_id
_entity_poly.type
_entity_poly.pdbx_seq_one_letter_code
_entity_poly.pdbx_strand_id
1 'polypeptide(L)'
;MGDDNATPSSTTQSHCSSDRTDQLADLDSAAASLTITLKQMEIPHVFIGGYAVSLLGGDRITEDVDVLVGQDCFDLLLDEPQFSRSSDNRLVFRHDRENVHIDIMNYDDHGFRTNPDFPLPNPANNSLILERRETSDKELVTPGKL
;
A
#
# COMPACT_ATOMS: atom_id res chain seq x y z
N MET A 1 45.34 39.74 20.45
CA MET A 1 45.80 39.72 19.05
C MET A 1 45.83 38.24 18.68
N GLY A 2 44.69 37.61 18.42
CA GLY A 2 43.79 37.82 17.27
C GLY A 2 43.94 36.56 16.40
N ASP A 3 42.95 35.91 15.83
CA ASP A 3 41.51 36.17 15.76
C ASP A 3 40.82 34.81 15.60
N ASP A 4 39.55 34.80 16.00
CA ASP A 4 38.58 33.74 15.85
C ASP A 4 38.36 33.35 14.38
N ASN A 5 38.23 32.05 14.08
CA ASN A 5 37.29 31.64 13.05
C ASN A 5 36.78 30.21 13.28
N ALA A 6 35.76 30.12 14.12
CA ALA A 6 34.85 28.99 14.11
C ALA A 6 33.89 29.15 12.93
N THR A 7 33.95 28.24 11.97
CA THR A 7 32.91 28.10 10.95
C THR A 7 32.22 26.75 11.12
N PRO A 8 31.00 26.69 11.70
CA PRO A 8 30.12 25.55 11.52
C PRO A 8 29.17 25.88 10.36
N SER A 9 29.50 25.43 9.16
CA SER A 9 28.54 25.47 8.05
C SER A 9 27.73 24.18 8.10
N SER A 10 26.56 24.30 8.74
CA SER A 10 25.46 23.35 8.73
C SER A 10 25.14 22.92 7.30
N THR A 11 25.51 21.69 6.96
CA THR A 11 24.88 20.97 5.84
C THR A 11 23.50 20.55 6.32
N THR A 12 22.51 21.39 6.06
CA THR A 12 21.11 21.03 6.20
C THR A 12 20.82 19.92 5.18
N GLN A 13 20.78 18.67 5.65
CA GLN A 13 20.27 17.53 4.90
C GLN A 13 18.78 17.75 4.62
N SER A 14 18.48 18.35 3.47
CA SER A 14 17.15 18.33 2.85
C SER A 14 17.03 17.09 1.96
N HIS A 15 17.07 15.92 2.60
CA HIS A 15 16.88 14.60 1.99
C HIS A 15 16.08 13.77 3.00
N CYS A 16 14.74 13.80 2.96
CA CYS A 16 13.95 12.80 3.71
C CYS A 16 12.42 12.75 3.47
N SER A 17 11.86 13.40 2.45
CA SER A 17 10.38 13.43 2.29
C SER A 17 9.86 12.93 0.94
N SER A 18 10.70 12.90 -0.11
CA SER A 18 10.33 12.32 -1.41
C SER A 18 10.18 10.80 -1.30
N ASP A 19 11.18 10.13 -0.75
CA ASP A 19 11.33 8.66 -0.84
C ASP A 19 10.16 7.91 -0.18
N ARG A 20 9.64 8.43 0.94
CA ARG A 20 8.48 7.84 1.61
C ARG A 20 7.19 8.01 0.82
N THR A 21 7.00 9.17 0.19
CA THR A 21 5.79 9.45 -0.58
C THR A 21 5.76 8.62 -1.85
N ASP A 22 6.93 8.48 -2.50
CA ASP A 22 7.11 7.63 -3.67
C ASP A 22 6.90 6.14 -3.33
N GLN A 23 7.48 5.65 -2.23
CA GLN A 23 7.31 4.27 -1.78
C GLN A 23 5.84 3.94 -1.46
N LEU A 24 5.12 4.87 -0.82
CA LEU A 24 3.71 4.67 -0.52
C LEU A 24 2.84 4.69 -1.78
N ALA A 25 3.22 5.46 -2.80
CA ALA A 25 2.53 5.47 -4.09
C ALA A 25 2.68 4.12 -4.83
N ASP A 26 3.85 3.50 -4.76
CA ASP A 26 4.07 2.16 -5.34
C ASP A 26 3.23 1.09 -4.61
N LEU A 27 3.17 1.15 -3.27
CA LEU A 27 2.29 0.28 -2.47
C LEU A 27 0.80 0.51 -2.76
N ASP A 28 0.38 1.77 -2.91
CA ASP A 28 -1.01 2.11 -3.25
C ASP A 28 -1.39 1.57 -4.63
N SER A 29 -0.49 1.67 -5.62
CA SER A 29 -0.69 1.11 -6.96
C SER A 29 -0.84 -0.41 -6.94
N ALA A 30 0.02 -1.10 -6.17
CA ALA A 30 -0.06 -2.54 -5.98
C ALA A 30 -1.38 -2.94 -5.29
N ALA A 31 -1.74 -2.27 -4.20
CA ALA A 31 -2.97 -2.53 -3.45
C ALA A 31 -4.23 -2.24 -4.28
N ALA A 32 -4.23 -1.19 -5.09
CA ALA A 32 -5.34 -0.87 -6.00
C ALA A 32 -5.52 -1.97 -7.06
N SER A 33 -4.44 -2.37 -7.72
CA SER A 33 -4.47 -3.43 -8.74
C SER A 33 -4.91 -4.76 -8.13
N LEU A 34 -4.37 -5.13 -6.98
CA LEU A 34 -4.77 -6.33 -6.24
C LEU A 34 -6.25 -6.29 -5.84
N THR A 35 -6.75 -5.15 -5.37
CA THR A 35 -8.17 -4.96 -5.05
C THR A 35 -9.06 -5.19 -6.27
N ILE A 36 -8.71 -4.62 -7.43
CA ILE A 36 -9.48 -4.77 -8.66
C ILE A 36 -9.53 -6.25 -9.07
N THR A 37 -8.38 -6.91 -9.11
CA THR A 37 -8.28 -8.32 -9.50
C THR A 37 -9.07 -9.22 -8.54
N LEU A 38 -8.90 -9.07 -7.23
CA LEU A 38 -9.62 -9.87 -6.24
C LEU A 38 -11.14 -9.62 -6.28
N LYS A 39 -11.57 -8.37 -6.56
CA LYS A 39 -12.99 -8.06 -6.77
C LYS A 39 -13.56 -8.74 -8.01
N GLN A 40 -12.81 -8.75 -9.12
CA GLN A 40 -13.23 -9.41 -10.37
C GLN A 40 -13.36 -10.93 -10.20
N MET A 41 -12.53 -11.52 -9.35
CA MET A 41 -12.59 -12.93 -8.98
C MET A 41 -13.62 -13.24 -7.87
N GLU A 42 -14.35 -12.23 -7.39
CA GLU A 42 -15.30 -12.32 -6.26
C GLU A 42 -14.68 -12.87 -4.97
N ILE A 43 -13.39 -12.59 -4.74
CA ILE A 43 -12.64 -13.07 -3.57
C ILE A 43 -12.71 -12.02 -2.45
N PRO A 44 -13.33 -12.34 -1.30
CA PRO A 44 -13.30 -11.48 -0.13
C PRO A 44 -11.86 -11.29 0.34
N HIS A 45 -11.49 -10.05 0.67
CA HIS A 45 -10.14 -9.73 1.10
C HIS A 45 -10.10 -8.54 2.06
N VAL A 46 -9.04 -8.47 2.85
CA VAL A 46 -8.73 -7.34 3.71
C VAL A 46 -7.22 -7.13 3.79
N PHE A 47 -6.78 -5.88 3.68
CA PHE A 47 -5.39 -5.51 3.90
C PHE A 47 -5.07 -5.51 5.40
N ILE A 48 -3.91 -6.04 5.75
CA ILE A 48 -3.41 -6.03 7.13
C ILE A 48 -1.99 -5.46 7.18
N GLY A 49 -1.33 -5.58 8.33
CA GLY A 49 0.09 -5.27 8.44
C GLY A 49 0.45 -3.79 8.29
N GLY A 50 1.65 -3.53 7.75
CA GLY A 50 2.25 -2.19 7.71
C GLY A 50 1.49 -1.25 6.79
N TYR A 51 1.05 -1.76 5.64
CA TYR A 51 0.26 -1.02 4.67
C TYR A 51 -1.09 -0.59 5.27
N ALA A 52 -1.82 -1.49 5.95
CA ALA A 52 -3.08 -1.12 6.59
C ALA A 52 -2.91 -0.04 7.67
N VAL A 53 -1.82 -0.08 8.44
CA VAL A 53 -1.50 0.94 9.44
C VAL A 53 -1.17 2.29 8.79
N SER A 54 -0.47 2.30 7.65
CA SER A 54 -0.12 3.54 6.94
C SER A 54 -1.35 4.25 6.37
N LEU A 55 -2.37 3.50 5.95
CA LEU A 55 -3.68 4.04 5.52
C LEU A 55 -4.42 4.77 6.65
N LEU A 56 -4.15 4.42 7.91
CA LEU A 56 -4.70 5.08 9.09
C LEU A 56 -3.86 6.28 9.57
N GLY A 57 -2.85 6.68 8.80
CA GLY A 57 -1.92 7.76 9.16
C GLY A 57 -0.80 7.32 10.10
N GLY A 58 -0.57 6.02 10.26
CA GLY A 58 0.58 5.50 11.01
C GLY A 58 1.90 5.67 10.25
N ASP A 59 2.99 5.76 11.00
CA ASP A 59 4.35 6.00 10.46
C ASP A 59 5.16 4.73 10.18
N ARG A 60 4.49 3.57 10.06
CA ARG A 60 5.20 2.32 9.77
C ARG A 60 5.62 2.27 8.31
N ILE A 61 6.93 2.32 8.07
CA ILE A 61 7.53 2.00 6.78
C ILE A 61 7.38 0.49 6.56
N THR A 62 6.87 0.10 5.39
CA THR A 62 6.72 -1.28 4.94
C THR A 62 7.10 -1.31 3.46
N GLU A 63 7.59 -2.45 2.98
CA GLU A 63 8.01 -2.63 1.59
C GLU A 63 7.05 -3.57 0.83
N ASP A 64 6.04 -4.08 1.53
CA ASP A 64 5.15 -5.14 1.13
C ASP A 64 3.68 -4.84 1.45
N VAL A 65 2.80 -5.54 0.74
CA VAL A 65 1.35 -5.52 0.94
C VAL A 65 0.92 -6.87 1.50
N ASP A 66 0.50 -6.85 2.76
CA ASP A 66 -0.11 -8.00 3.43
C ASP A 66 -1.61 -8.04 3.14
N VAL A 67 -2.12 -9.16 2.62
CA VAL A 67 -3.55 -9.37 2.36
C VAL A 67 -4.03 -10.68 2.95
N LEU A 68 -5.17 -10.62 3.65
CA LEU A 68 -5.92 -11.81 4.06
C LEU A 68 -7.04 -12.07 3.05
N VAL A 69 -7.17 -13.30 2.55
CA VAL A 69 -8.11 -13.67 1.48
C VAL A 69 -9.04 -14.82 1.84
N GLY A 70 -10.19 -14.81 1.15
CA GLY A 70 -11.26 -15.82 1.05
C GLY A 70 -10.84 -17.28 0.94
N GLN A 71 -9.85 -17.46 0.08
CA GLN A 71 -9.49 -18.73 -0.49
C GLN A 71 -8.11 -18.54 -1.10
N ASP A 72 -7.38 -19.63 -1.29
CA ASP A 72 -6.11 -19.56 -1.99
C ASP A 72 -6.34 -19.06 -3.42
N CYS A 73 -5.66 -17.97 -3.75
CA CYS A 73 -5.75 -17.29 -5.04
C CYS A 73 -4.37 -17.05 -5.65
N PHE A 74 -3.31 -17.63 -5.10
CA PHE A 74 -1.95 -17.36 -5.55
C PHE A 74 -1.79 -17.66 -7.04
N ASP A 75 -2.18 -18.87 -7.47
CA ASP A 75 -2.02 -19.28 -8.87
C ASP A 75 -2.97 -18.51 -9.81
N LEU A 76 -4.16 -18.11 -9.34
CA LEU A 76 -5.09 -17.26 -10.11
C LEU A 76 -4.50 -15.87 -10.36
N LEU A 77 -3.80 -15.31 -9.37
CA LEU A 77 -3.14 -14.02 -9.51
C LEU A 77 -1.96 -14.09 -10.48
N LEU A 78 -1.31 -15.25 -10.64
CA LEU A 78 -0.23 -15.41 -11.61
C LEU A 78 -0.69 -15.41 -13.08
N ASP A 79 -1.98 -15.63 -13.34
CA ASP A 79 -2.55 -15.52 -14.69
C ASP A 79 -2.68 -14.05 -15.14
N GLU A 80 -2.62 -13.10 -14.21
CA GLU A 80 -2.71 -11.68 -14.48
C GLU A 80 -1.32 -11.08 -14.80
N PRO A 81 -1.19 -10.28 -15.87
CA PRO A 81 0.11 -9.89 -16.45
C PRO A 81 0.98 -9.02 -15.53
N GLN A 82 0.36 -8.35 -14.57
CA GLN A 82 1.00 -7.45 -13.61
C GLN A 82 1.58 -8.17 -12.38
N PHE A 83 1.26 -9.46 -12.21
CA PHE A 83 1.81 -10.26 -11.12
C PHE A 83 2.80 -11.30 -11.64
N SER A 84 3.72 -11.68 -10.78
CA SER A 84 4.71 -12.71 -11.05
C SER A 84 5.15 -13.37 -9.75
N ARG A 85 5.77 -14.53 -9.87
CA ARG A 85 6.38 -15.23 -8.73
C ARG A 85 7.87 -14.89 -8.67
N SER A 86 8.35 -14.45 -7.53
CA SER A 86 9.78 -14.25 -7.26
C SER A 86 10.52 -15.57 -7.04
N SER A 87 11.86 -15.52 -7.01
CA SER A 87 12.69 -16.71 -6.79
C SER A 87 12.50 -17.36 -5.41
N ASP A 88 12.05 -16.59 -4.41
CA ASP A 88 11.69 -17.06 -3.06
C ASP A 88 10.21 -17.45 -2.93
N ASN A 89 9.50 -17.61 -4.06
CA ASN A 89 8.10 -18.05 -4.12
C ASN A 89 7.08 -17.06 -3.52
N ARG A 90 7.43 -15.77 -3.41
CA ARG A 90 6.48 -14.71 -3.04
C ARG A 90 5.77 -14.18 -4.29
N LEU A 91 4.58 -13.63 -4.10
CA LEU A 91 3.89 -12.92 -5.17
C LEU A 91 4.51 -11.51 -5.28
N VAL A 92 4.71 -11.06 -6.51
CA VAL A 92 5.30 -9.76 -6.81
C VAL A 92 4.40 -9.04 -7.80
N PHE A 93 4.02 -7.82 -7.45
CA PHE A 93 3.41 -6.86 -8.37
C PHE A 93 4.50 -6.04 -9.06
N ARG A 94 4.44 -5.99 -10.39
CA ARG A 94 5.42 -5.28 -11.21
C ARG A 94 4.94 -3.84 -11.41
N HIS A 95 5.64 -2.90 -10.79
CA HIS A 95 5.44 -1.47 -11.02
C HIS A 95 6.64 -0.88 -11.77
N ASP A 96 6.45 0.27 -12.44
CA ASP A 96 7.47 0.86 -13.31
C ASP A 96 8.77 1.25 -12.59
N ARG A 97 8.69 1.47 -11.27
CA ARG A 97 9.83 1.91 -10.43
C ARG A 97 10.43 0.76 -9.64
N GLU A 98 9.59 -0.02 -8.99
CA GLU A 98 10.01 -1.09 -8.08
C GLU A 98 8.99 -2.23 -8.07
N ASN A 99 9.50 -3.43 -7.77
CA ASN A 99 8.67 -4.60 -7.55
C ASN A 99 8.13 -4.58 -6.12
N VAL A 100 6.81 -4.66 -5.95
CA VAL A 100 6.18 -4.72 -4.64
C VAL A 100 5.88 -6.17 -4.28
N HIS A 101 6.35 -6.60 -3.11
CA HIS A 101 6.02 -7.93 -2.60
C HIS A 101 4.61 -7.97 -2.03
N ILE A 102 3.88 -9.04 -2.32
CA ILE A 102 2.53 -9.28 -1.81
C ILE A 102 2.55 -10.59 -1.03
N ASP A 103 2.21 -10.49 0.25
CA ASP A 103 2.07 -11.65 1.12
C ASP A 103 0.60 -11.99 1.29
N ILE A 104 0.23 -13.17 0.77
CA ILE A 104 -1.15 -13.68 0.80
C ILE A 104 -1.29 -14.63 1.97
N MET A 105 -2.24 -14.32 2.85
CA MET A 105 -2.65 -15.19 3.95
C MET A 105 -4.05 -15.71 3.68
N ASN A 106 -4.24 -17.02 3.70
CA ASN A 106 -5.55 -17.65 3.60
C ASN A 106 -6.10 -17.90 5.02
N TYR A 107 -7.35 -17.52 5.30
CA TYR A 107 -7.94 -17.77 6.62
C TYR A 107 -8.26 -19.26 6.86
N ASP A 108 -8.51 -20.03 5.80
CA ASP A 108 -8.87 -21.45 5.92
C ASP A 108 -7.67 -22.30 6.39
N ASP A 109 -6.44 -21.90 6.04
CA ASP A 109 -5.21 -22.62 6.40
C ASP A 109 -4.80 -22.45 7.87
N HIS A 110 -5.27 -21.39 8.53
CA HIS A 110 -4.85 -21.06 9.88
C HIS A 110 -5.89 -21.38 10.96
N GLY A 111 -6.98 -22.06 10.58
CA GLY A 111 -8.08 -22.35 11.52
C GLY A 111 -8.79 -21.09 12.02
N PHE A 112 -8.61 -19.96 11.32
CA PHE A 112 -9.48 -18.80 11.46
C PHE A 112 -10.82 -19.18 10.85
N ARG A 113 -11.62 -19.93 11.62
CA ARG A 113 -13.05 -20.03 11.36
C ARG A 113 -13.56 -18.60 11.34
N THR A 114 -13.98 -18.15 10.17
CA THR A 114 -14.81 -16.96 10.09
C THR A 114 -15.93 -17.19 11.08
N ASN A 115 -15.99 -16.38 12.14
CA ASN A 115 -17.19 -16.37 12.94
C ASN A 115 -18.30 -15.97 11.96
N PRO A 116 -19.36 -16.77 11.75
CA PRO A 116 -20.45 -16.36 10.86
C PRO A 116 -21.04 -15.00 11.25
N ASP A 117 -20.84 -14.56 12.50
CA ASP A 117 -21.22 -13.22 12.98
C ASP A 117 -20.27 -12.09 12.52
N PHE A 118 -19.07 -12.42 12.06
CA PHE A 118 -18.05 -11.49 11.55
C PHE A 118 -17.52 -11.96 10.19
N PRO A 119 -18.38 -11.97 9.15
CA PRO A 119 -17.89 -12.19 7.79
C PRO A 119 -16.88 -11.11 7.43
N LEU A 120 -15.89 -11.45 6.60
CA LEU A 120 -15.06 -10.42 5.97
C LEU A 120 -15.99 -9.41 5.30
N PRO A 121 -15.69 -8.10 5.39
CA PRO A 121 -16.51 -7.08 4.76
C PRO A 121 -16.65 -7.44 3.27
N ASN A 122 -17.89 -7.45 2.79
CA ASN A 122 -18.19 -7.73 1.40
C ASN A 122 -17.30 -6.82 0.52
N PRO A 123 -16.56 -7.37 -0.45
CA PRO A 123 -15.67 -6.58 -1.32
C PRO A 123 -16.38 -5.41 -2.01
N ALA A 124 -17.70 -5.48 -2.23
CA ALA A 124 -18.53 -4.37 -2.71
C ALA A 124 -18.51 -3.13 -1.79
N ASN A 125 -18.22 -3.31 -0.49
CA ASN A 125 -18.21 -2.26 0.54
C ASN A 125 -16.81 -1.68 0.80
N ASN A 126 -15.73 -2.30 0.32
CA ASN A 126 -14.35 -1.87 0.57
C ASN A 126 -13.85 -0.75 -0.38
N SER A 127 -14.73 -0.16 -1.19
CA SER A 127 -14.38 0.93 -2.12
C SER A 127 -13.89 2.22 -1.42
N LEU A 128 -14.04 2.33 -0.11
CA LEU A 128 -13.86 3.59 0.63
C LEU A 128 -12.42 3.95 1.03
N ILE A 129 -11.46 3.01 1.03
CA ILE A 129 -10.12 3.31 1.60
C ILE A 129 -9.16 3.88 0.56
N LEU A 130 -9.25 3.47 -0.71
CA LEU A 130 -8.41 4.00 -1.79
C LEU A 130 -8.96 5.30 -2.42
N GLU A 131 -10.29 5.47 -2.49
CA GLU A 131 -10.91 6.70 -3.06
C GLU A 131 -10.64 7.97 -2.24
N ARG A 132 -10.21 7.84 -0.96
CA ARG A 132 -9.98 9.00 -0.09
C ARG A 132 -8.67 9.75 -0.37
N ARG A 133 -7.72 9.15 -1.11
CA ARG A 133 -6.46 9.84 -1.48
C ARG A 133 -6.57 10.64 -2.78
N GLU A 134 -7.44 10.27 -3.71
CA GLU A 134 -7.56 11.00 -5.00
C GLU A 134 -8.27 12.36 -4.89
N THR A 135 -8.92 12.66 -3.76
CA THR A 135 -9.72 13.88 -3.60
C THR A 135 -9.02 15.02 -2.87
N SER A 136 -7.78 14.85 -2.39
CA SER A 136 -7.12 15.86 -1.55
C SER A 136 -6.28 16.92 -2.31
N ASP A 137 -6.15 16.85 -3.63
CA ASP A 137 -5.28 17.77 -4.41
C ASP A 137 -6.02 18.84 -5.24
N LYS A 138 -7.28 19.16 -4.91
CA LYS A 138 -8.02 20.22 -5.63
C LYS A 138 -8.72 21.21 -4.71
N GLU A 139 -7.93 21.97 -3.93
CA GLU A 139 -8.38 23.28 -3.43
C GLU A 139 -7.31 24.36 -3.65
N LEU A 140 -7.12 24.73 -4.93
CA LEU A 140 -6.44 25.98 -5.28
C LEU A 140 -7.45 27.14 -5.16
N VAL A 141 -7.33 27.84 -4.04
CA VAL A 141 -7.95 29.11 -3.72
C VAL A 141 -7.84 30.10 -4.89
N THR A 142 -8.97 30.55 -5.41
CA THR A 142 -9.03 31.69 -6.35
C THR A 142 -9.05 33.00 -5.55
N PRO A 143 -8.12 33.95 -5.75
CA PRO A 143 -8.17 35.22 -5.06
C PRO A 143 -9.30 36.08 -5.64
N GLY A 144 -10.10 36.65 -4.72
CA GLY A 144 -11.29 37.43 -5.02
C GLY A 144 -11.04 38.66 -5.88
N LYS A 145 -12.00 38.91 -6.77
CA LYS A 145 -12.24 40.21 -7.42
C LYS A 145 -12.89 41.16 -6.42
N LEU A 146 -12.32 42.35 -6.27
CA LEU A 146 -13.05 43.60 -6.01
C LEU A 146 -12.70 44.58 -7.14
#